data_AF-A0AAD2Z1I2-F1
#
_entry.id   AF-A0AAD2Z1I2-F1
#
_cell.length_a   1.000
_cell.length_b   1.000
_cell.length_c   1.000
_cell.angle_alpha   90.00
_cell.angle_beta   90.00
_cell.angle_gamma   90.00
#
_symmetry.space_group_name_H-M   'P 1'
#
loop_
_entity.id
_entity.type
_entity.pdbx_description
1 polymer ?
#
loop_
_entity_poly.entity_id
_entity_poly.type
_entity_poly.pdbx_seq_one_letter_code
_entity_poly.pdbx_strand_id
1 'polypeptide(L)'
;MQRDMTSFANDKYQFGDFGTILKSSCNGKESQNFYKAITIGGWENDKNIQAWILFSNGWNKDELNGIFKDDLTTVRLVSNIDFGYKNAVDPVGASKYAFSGIFDGGNYTLKNILINAQNTDKGWNTGIFGKVEGKDGNNKAKIYNLNVDGLKFSGKTNSGEAFVGQSSNADFSNIHLKNIGDLIFFDPNSKNGTGGFLYGGGFVGYAKSGSSFNRISLDNFSKIALQPEGKFSSAYIDIYLGGFAGYLEGSNFSNILLNNIGGVTILGSETGGNIFAGGFVGYAGDKSYFSQIDLKNIGSVQADGKTFVKHAGAGGFAGAINGTNSFEKISLINFWRYYCEKRICLGC
;
A
#
# COMPACT_ATOMS: atom_id res chain seq x y z
N MET A 1 -1.75 25.21 14.21
CA MET A 1 -1.44 24.74 15.58
C MET A 1 -0.65 23.46 15.48
N GLN A 2 0.42 23.28 16.25
CA GLN A 2 1.31 22.11 16.15
C GLN A 2 1.46 21.42 17.50
N ARG A 3 1.46 20.09 17.49
CA ARG A 3 1.78 19.24 18.65
C ARG A 3 2.64 18.07 18.23
N ASP A 4 3.56 17.62 19.06
CA ASP A 4 4.25 16.35 18.81
C ASP A 4 3.34 15.17 19.22
N MET A 5 3.50 14.04 18.52
CA MET A 5 2.65 12.85 18.70
C MET A 5 2.74 12.27 20.13
N THR A 6 3.91 12.33 20.76
CA THR A 6 4.09 11.78 22.11
C THR A 6 3.28 12.58 23.13
N SER A 7 3.42 13.90 23.12
CA SER A 7 2.64 14.77 24.01
C SER A 7 1.15 14.72 23.66
N PHE A 8 0.81 14.63 22.37
CA PHE A 8 -0.57 14.47 21.92
C PHE A 8 -1.22 13.18 22.45
N ALA A 9 -0.51 12.05 22.39
CA ALA A 9 -0.97 10.78 22.95
C ALA A 9 -1.09 10.82 24.48
N ASN A 10 -0.13 11.45 25.19
CA ASN A 10 -0.19 11.62 26.64
C ASN A 10 -1.42 12.42 27.08
N ASP A 11 -1.86 13.36 26.26
CA ASP A 11 -3.07 14.14 26.46
C ASP A 11 -4.32 13.48 25.85
N LYS A 12 -4.32 12.14 25.75
CA LYS A 12 -5.43 11.32 25.24
C LYS A 12 -5.88 11.74 23.84
N TYR A 13 -4.92 12.08 22.99
CA TYR A 13 -5.14 12.54 21.62
C TYR A 13 -6.02 13.79 21.55
N GLN A 14 -5.88 14.70 22.53
CA GLN A 14 -6.55 15.98 22.52
C GLN A 14 -5.55 17.09 22.22
N PHE A 15 -5.96 18.00 21.35
CA PHE A 15 -5.19 19.20 21.07
C PHE A 15 -5.24 20.22 22.22
N GLY A 16 -6.17 20.06 23.17
CA GLY A 16 -6.41 20.98 24.28
C GLY A 16 -7.30 22.17 23.87
N ASP A 17 -7.66 23.01 24.85
CA ASP A 17 -8.30 24.30 24.61
C ASP A 17 -7.23 25.32 24.20
N PHE A 18 -7.28 25.78 22.95
CA PHE A 18 -6.37 26.80 22.44
C PHE A 18 -6.74 28.23 22.87
N GLY A 19 -7.75 28.40 23.73
CA GLY A 19 -8.10 29.65 24.38
C GLY A 19 -8.19 30.84 23.42
N THR A 20 -7.26 31.78 23.57
CA THR A 20 -7.21 33.09 22.90
C THR A 20 -6.93 33.08 21.40
N ILE A 21 -6.42 31.99 20.81
CA ILE A 21 -6.11 31.92 19.36
C ILE A 21 -7.40 32.06 18.51
N LEU A 22 -8.54 31.56 19.01
CA LEU A 22 -9.87 31.75 18.40
C LEU A 22 -10.40 33.19 18.52
N LYS A 23 -9.99 33.93 19.56
CA LYS A 23 -10.38 35.35 19.73
C LYS A 23 -9.54 36.29 18.86
N SER A 24 -8.33 35.89 18.50
CA SER A 24 -7.41 36.63 17.62
C SER A 24 -7.63 36.36 16.13
N SER A 25 -8.48 35.40 15.77
CA SER A 25 -8.67 34.93 14.39
C SER A 25 -9.80 35.61 13.62
N CYS A 26 -10.42 36.63 14.20
CA CYS A 26 -11.51 37.36 13.57
C CYS A 26 -10.94 38.55 12.79
N ASN A 27 -10.95 38.51 11.46
CA ASN A 27 -10.78 39.72 10.65
C ASN A 27 -12.11 40.50 10.58
N GLY A 28 -12.68 40.77 11.76
CA GLY A 28 -13.91 41.55 11.96
C GLY A 28 -15.23 40.92 11.49
N LYS A 29 -15.25 39.83 10.70
CA LYS A 29 -16.51 39.26 10.15
C LYS A 29 -16.63 37.73 10.08
N GLU A 30 -15.54 36.96 10.10
CA GLU A 30 -15.57 35.48 9.94
C GLU A 30 -14.54 34.77 10.83
N SER A 31 -14.87 33.55 11.27
CA SER A 31 -13.96 32.63 11.98
C SER A 31 -13.04 31.93 10.97
N GLN A 32 -11.72 32.11 11.09
CA GLN A 32 -10.78 31.38 10.23
C GLN A 32 -10.52 29.96 10.74
N ASN A 33 -10.60 28.99 9.83
CA ASN A 33 -10.17 27.62 10.08
C ASN A 33 -8.64 27.56 10.14
N PHE A 34 -8.08 27.03 11.22
CA PHE A 34 -6.63 26.82 11.35
C PHE A 34 -6.23 25.41 11.00
N TYR A 35 -5.18 25.28 10.19
CA TYR A 35 -4.50 24.00 9.98
C TYR A 35 -3.86 23.51 11.29
N LYS A 36 -4.07 22.24 11.58
CA LYS A 36 -3.50 21.52 12.74
C LYS A 36 -2.46 20.53 12.23
N ALA A 37 -1.31 20.47 12.91
CA ALA A 37 -0.24 19.54 12.59
C ALA A 37 0.10 18.70 13.82
N ILE A 38 0.14 17.38 13.64
CA ILE A 38 0.68 16.44 14.63
C ILE A 38 2.02 15.95 14.09
N THR A 39 3.11 16.23 14.77
CA THR A 39 4.45 15.90 14.28
C THR A 39 5.00 14.63 14.88
N ILE A 40 5.59 13.78 14.04
CA ILE A 40 6.35 12.59 14.43
C ILE A 40 7.80 12.83 14.01
N GLY A 41 8.74 12.63 14.93
CA GLY A 41 10.15 12.95 14.70
C GLY A 41 10.64 14.19 15.46
N GLY A 42 11.86 14.61 15.16
CA GLY A 42 12.50 15.80 15.73
C GLY A 42 13.21 15.56 17.07
N TRP A 43 13.23 14.32 17.54
CA TRP A 43 13.89 13.88 18.77
C TRP A 43 14.97 12.84 18.46
N GLU A 44 15.57 12.28 19.52
CA GLU A 44 16.41 11.09 19.40
C GLU A 44 15.64 9.92 18.77
N ASN A 45 16.36 9.06 18.04
CA ASN A 45 15.74 8.08 17.16
C ASN A 45 14.77 7.13 17.87
N ASP A 46 15.09 6.67 19.08
CA ASP A 46 14.21 5.79 19.86
C ASP A 46 12.88 6.48 20.21
N LYS A 47 12.90 7.77 20.56
CA LYS A 47 11.67 8.56 20.77
C LYS A 47 10.87 8.74 19.49
N ASN A 48 11.54 8.89 18.34
CA ASN A 48 10.86 8.98 17.05
C ASN A 48 10.14 7.68 16.68
N ILE A 49 10.78 6.53 16.93
CA ILE A 49 10.14 5.20 16.77
C ILE A 49 8.92 5.10 17.69
N GLN A 50 9.04 5.49 18.96
CA GLN A 50 7.90 5.45 19.89
C GLN A 50 6.75 6.37 19.44
N ALA A 51 7.06 7.56 18.93
CA ALA A 51 6.05 8.46 18.38
C ALA A 51 5.30 7.83 17.18
N TRP A 52 6.01 7.10 16.30
CA TRP A 52 5.35 6.32 15.24
C TRP A 52 4.44 5.22 15.79
N ILE A 53 4.89 4.48 16.80
CA ILE A 53 4.09 3.42 17.44
C ILE A 53 2.82 3.99 18.09
N LEU A 54 2.93 5.16 18.75
CA LEU A 54 1.77 5.86 19.32
C LEU A 54 0.78 6.30 18.24
N PHE A 55 1.29 6.71 17.07
CA PHE A 55 0.45 7.05 15.92
C PHE A 55 -0.30 5.82 15.39
N SER A 56 0.41 4.73 15.08
CA SER A 56 -0.21 3.52 14.53
C SER A 56 -1.23 2.93 15.50
N ASN A 57 -0.89 2.85 16.78
CA ASN A 57 -1.75 2.31 17.82
C ASN A 57 -2.99 3.19 18.05
N GLY A 58 -2.81 4.51 18.15
CA GLY A 58 -3.92 5.44 18.32
C GLY A 58 -4.90 5.39 17.15
N TRP A 59 -4.39 5.20 15.92
CA TRP A 59 -5.24 5.02 14.75
C TRP A 59 -6.03 3.70 14.81
N ASN A 60 -5.31 2.60 15.05
CA ASN A 60 -5.90 1.27 15.05
C ASN A 60 -6.92 1.07 16.19
N LYS A 61 -6.84 1.86 17.26
CA LYS A 61 -7.76 1.85 18.42
C LYS A 61 -8.93 2.84 18.32
N ASP A 62 -9.12 3.51 17.18
CA ASP A 62 -10.15 4.55 16.97
C ASP A 62 -9.93 5.85 17.78
N GLU A 63 -8.80 6.00 18.45
CA GLU A 63 -8.52 7.18 19.30
C GLU A 63 -8.27 8.43 18.45
N LEU A 64 -7.89 8.24 17.18
CA LEU A 64 -7.58 9.31 16.23
C LEU A 64 -8.69 9.63 15.21
N ASN A 65 -9.58 8.70 14.87
CA ASN A 65 -10.51 8.88 13.72
C ASN A 65 -11.47 10.06 13.87
N GLY A 66 -11.86 10.41 15.09
CA GLY A 66 -12.71 11.58 15.36
C GLY A 66 -12.06 12.92 15.01
N ILE A 67 -10.73 12.97 14.97
CA ILE A 67 -9.93 14.19 14.93
C ILE A 67 -9.68 14.66 13.50
N PHE A 68 -9.67 13.73 12.54
CA PHE A 68 -9.38 14.00 11.13
C PHE A 68 -10.64 14.23 10.27
N LYS A 69 -11.80 14.41 10.90
CA LYS A 69 -13.09 14.65 10.21
C LYS A 69 -13.22 16.04 9.59
N ASP A 70 -12.27 16.94 9.85
CA ASP A 70 -12.33 18.35 9.47
C ASP A 70 -11.48 18.71 8.24
N ASP A 71 -10.72 17.77 7.66
CA ASP A 71 -9.73 18.00 6.59
C ASP A 71 -8.62 19.03 6.92
N LEU A 72 -8.55 19.50 8.17
CA LEU A 72 -7.61 20.53 8.62
C LEU A 72 -6.43 19.95 9.40
N THR A 73 -6.50 18.67 9.77
CA THR A 73 -5.49 18.00 10.59
C THR A 73 -4.56 17.14 9.74
N THR A 74 -3.26 17.41 9.82
CA THR A 74 -2.19 16.66 9.14
C THR A 74 -1.26 16.00 10.13
N VAL A 75 -0.96 14.72 9.96
CA VAL A 75 0.19 14.08 10.60
C VAL A 75 1.41 14.34 9.73
N ARG A 76 2.50 14.85 10.30
CA ARG A 76 3.70 15.22 9.54
C ARG A 76 4.97 14.60 10.14
N LEU A 77 5.79 13.96 9.30
CA LEU A 77 7.15 13.65 9.71
C LEU A 77 8.01 14.91 9.70
N VAL A 78 8.84 15.08 10.73
CA VAL A 78 9.79 16.21 10.85
C VAL A 78 11.24 15.77 10.95
N SER A 79 11.51 14.47 10.86
CA SER A 79 12.84 13.90 10.75
C SER A 79 12.78 12.50 10.13
N ASN A 80 13.93 12.00 9.67
CA ASN A 80 14.08 10.57 9.38
C ASN A 80 13.88 9.73 10.65
N ILE A 81 13.44 8.48 10.47
CA ILE A 81 13.28 7.50 11.55
C ILE A 81 13.91 6.19 11.09
N ASP A 82 14.87 5.66 11.85
CA ASP A 82 15.49 4.37 11.57
C ASP A 82 15.06 3.32 12.58
N PHE A 83 14.19 2.40 12.18
CA PHE A 83 13.66 1.35 13.04
C PHE A 83 14.67 0.22 13.30
N GLY A 84 15.75 0.14 12.51
CA GLY A 84 16.79 -0.86 12.63
C GLY A 84 16.31 -2.31 12.57
N TYR A 85 15.12 -2.59 12.02
CA TYR A 85 14.42 -3.87 12.05
C TYR A 85 14.23 -4.48 13.46
N LYS A 86 14.31 -3.70 14.54
CA LYS A 86 14.36 -4.24 15.90
C LYS A 86 13.00 -4.70 16.41
N ASN A 87 11.99 -3.85 16.26
CA ASN A 87 10.64 -4.10 16.75
C ASN A 87 9.66 -4.00 15.60
N ALA A 88 8.81 -5.00 15.48
CA ALA A 88 7.75 -4.97 14.49
C ALA A 88 6.66 -3.98 14.92
N VAL A 89 6.22 -3.13 14.00
CA VAL A 89 5.17 -2.14 14.22
C VAL A 89 3.93 -2.47 13.41
N ASP A 90 2.76 -2.13 13.95
CA ASP A 90 1.51 -2.33 13.23
C ASP A 90 1.39 -1.36 12.05
N PRO A 91 0.79 -1.80 10.92
CA PRO A 91 0.32 -0.89 9.89
C PRO A 91 -0.58 0.20 10.47
N VAL A 92 -0.52 1.40 9.92
CA VAL A 92 -1.54 2.43 10.22
C VAL A 92 -2.82 2.06 9.48
N GLY A 93 -3.93 1.87 10.19
CA GLY A 93 -5.17 1.38 9.60
C GLY A 93 -5.15 -0.13 9.32
N ALA A 94 -4.49 -0.91 10.18
CA ALA A 94 -4.27 -2.34 9.98
C ALA A 94 -5.56 -3.17 9.97
N SER A 95 -6.62 -2.75 10.67
CA SER A 95 -7.79 -3.60 10.90
C SER A 95 -9.13 -2.88 10.69
N LYS A 96 -9.92 -2.70 11.74
CA LYS A 96 -11.30 -2.21 11.71
C LYS A 96 -11.44 -0.82 11.08
N TYR A 97 -10.43 0.03 11.28
CA TYR A 97 -10.47 1.43 10.87
C TYR A 97 -9.46 1.70 9.77
N ALA A 98 -9.92 2.27 8.66
CA ALA A 98 -9.04 2.75 7.61
C ALA A 98 -8.37 4.07 8.01
N PHE A 99 -7.18 4.34 7.50
CA PHE A 99 -6.60 5.68 7.52
C PHE A 99 -7.38 6.60 6.57
N SER A 100 -7.99 7.63 7.14
CA SER A 100 -8.83 8.60 6.42
C SER A 100 -8.32 10.04 6.54
N GLY A 101 -7.11 10.23 7.08
CA GLY A 101 -6.53 11.55 7.34
C GLY A 101 -5.57 12.04 6.26
N ILE A 102 -4.79 13.06 6.61
CA ILE A 102 -3.70 13.60 5.79
C ILE A 102 -2.37 13.25 6.47
N PHE A 103 -1.48 12.57 5.74
CA PHE A 103 -0.13 12.26 6.16
C PHE A 103 0.89 12.89 5.20
N ASP A 104 1.74 13.77 5.74
CA ASP A 104 2.84 14.40 5.03
C ASP A 104 4.17 13.88 5.55
N GLY A 105 4.85 13.06 4.75
CA GLY A 105 6.16 12.54 5.10
C GLY A 105 7.27 13.60 5.11
N GLY A 106 7.02 14.84 4.66
CA GLY A 106 8.00 15.93 4.72
C GLY A 106 9.29 15.68 3.91
N ASN A 107 9.26 14.74 2.97
CA ASN A 107 10.40 14.15 2.26
C ASN A 107 11.40 13.41 3.16
N TYR A 108 11.01 13.10 4.40
CA TYR A 108 11.79 12.27 5.30
C TYR A 108 11.65 10.78 4.97
N THR A 109 12.55 10.00 5.55
CA THR A 109 12.72 8.57 5.28
C THR A 109 12.37 7.74 6.52
N LEU A 110 11.52 6.73 6.33
CA LEU A 110 11.41 5.59 7.24
C LEU A 110 12.43 4.54 6.80
N LYS A 111 13.40 4.24 7.66
CA LYS A 111 14.47 3.28 7.37
C LYS A 111 14.26 2.00 8.13
N ASN A 112 14.57 0.88 7.47
CA ASN A 112 14.66 -0.44 8.10
C ASN A 112 13.42 -0.82 8.91
N ILE A 113 12.24 -0.53 8.39
CA ILE A 113 10.99 -0.78 9.11
C ILE A 113 10.63 -2.26 9.07
N LEU A 114 10.27 -2.82 10.22
CA LEU A 114 9.70 -4.15 10.34
C LEU A 114 8.20 -4.01 10.59
N ILE A 115 7.36 -4.47 9.67
CA ILE A 115 5.90 -4.38 9.77
C ILE A 115 5.30 -5.70 10.26
N ASN A 116 4.34 -5.61 11.17
CA ASN A 116 3.51 -6.74 11.57
C ASN A 116 2.61 -7.20 10.42
N ALA A 117 2.97 -8.34 9.85
CA ALA A 117 2.20 -9.02 8.81
C ALA A 117 1.36 -10.14 9.42
N GLN A 118 0.07 -10.15 9.08
CA GLN A 118 -0.88 -11.16 9.52
C GLN A 118 -1.83 -11.54 8.37
N ASN A 119 -2.50 -12.69 8.51
CA ASN A 119 -3.52 -13.13 7.58
C ASN A 119 -4.77 -12.20 7.63
N THR A 120 -5.34 -11.93 6.46
CA THR A 120 -6.51 -11.07 6.24
C THR A 120 -7.82 -11.67 6.75
N ASP A 121 -7.85 -12.98 7.06
CA ASP A 121 -8.97 -13.65 7.73
C ASP A 121 -9.34 -13.01 9.08
N LYS A 122 -8.39 -12.31 9.71
CA LYS A 122 -8.60 -11.51 10.94
C LYS A 122 -9.03 -10.06 10.67
N GLY A 123 -9.33 -9.71 9.42
CA GLY A 123 -9.58 -8.35 8.97
C GLY A 123 -8.32 -7.48 8.91
N TRP A 124 -7.14 -8.10 8.92
CA TRP A 124 -5.84 -7.40 8.88
C TRP A 124 -5.46 -6.99 7.45
N ASN A 125 -4.84 -5.82 7.30
CA ASN A 125 -4.32 -5.29 6.04
C ASN A 125 -2.85 -4.96 6.25
N THR A 126 -1.97 -5.66 5.54
CA THR A 126 -0.52 -5.53 5.70
C THR A 126 0.06 -4.47 4.76
N GLY A 127 0.87 -3.56 5.33
CA GLY A 127 1.63 -2.49 4.66
C GLY A 127 2.16 -1.50 5.70
N ILE A 128 2.88 -0.46 5.30
CA ILE A 128 3.13 0.67 6.22
C ILE A 128 1.78 1.30 6.63
N PHE A 129 0.89 1.41 5.65
CA PHE A 129 -0.53 1.67 5.83
C PHE A 129 -1.31 0.41 5.46
N GLY A 130 -2.25 -0.01 6.30
CA GLY A 130 -3.10 -1.15 6.03
C GLY A 130 -4.18 -0.76 5.03
N LYS A 131 -5.31 -0.28 5.53
CA LYS A 131 -6.41 0.24 4.73
C LYS A 131 -6.38 1.76 4.74
N VAL A 132 -6.47 2.39 3.57
CA VAL A 132 -6.55 3.85 3.40
C VAL A 132 -7.86 4.17 2.68
N GLU A 133 -8.73 4.95 3.31
CA GLU A 133 -10.06 5.21 2.77
C GLU A 133 -10.49 6.66 3.04
N GLY A 134 -10.68 7.42 1.96
CA GLY A 134 -11.38 8.70 2.02
C GLY A 134 -12.89 8.51 2.06
N LYS A 135 -13.60 9.54 2.50
CA LYS A 135 -15.07 9.51 2.61
C LYS A 135 -15.75 9.44 1.25
N ASP A 136 -15.24 10.19 0.29
CA ASP A 136 -15.75 10.26 -1.09
C ASP A 136 -14.69 10.87 -2.03
N GLY A 137 -15.02 11.02 -3.31
CA GLY A 137 -14.10 11.55 -4.31
C GLY A 137 -13.64 13.00 -4.09
N ASN A 138 -14.34 13.79 -3.27
CA ASN A 138 -13.98 15.15 -2.88
C ASN A 138 -13.21 15.19 -1.56
N ASN A 139 -13.50 14.26 -0.66
CA ASN A 139 -12.95 14.16 0.70
C ASN A 139 -12.04 12.93 0.80
N LYS A 140 -10.91 13.00 0.11
CA LYS A 140 -9.95 11.90 0.00
C LYS A 140 -8.96 11.85 1.15
N ALA A 141 -8.60 10.64 1.57
CA ALA A 141 -7.42 10.43 2.39
C ALA A 141 -6.16 10.77 1.57
N LYS A 142 -5.12 11.30 2.21
CA LYS A 142 -3.91 11.76 1.50
C LYS A 142 -2.65 11.27 2.20
N ILE A 143 -1.73 10.67 1.44
CA ILE A 143 -0.39 10.30 1.92
C ILE A 143 0.61 10.78 0.88
N TYR A 144 1.57 11.61 1.28
CA TYR A 144 2.52 12.18 0.32
C TYR A 144 3.87 12.54 0.93
N ASN A 145 4.87 12.79 0.06
CA ASN A 145 6.24 13.20 0.42
C ASN A 145 6.97 12.22 1.36
N LEU A 146 6.96 10.92 1.06
CA LEU A 146 7.53 9.92 1.97
C LEU A 146 8.55 9.04 1.27
N ASN A 147 9.71 8.87 1.90
CA ASN A 147 10.71 7.90 1.48
C ASN A 147 10.68 6.67 2.41
N VAL A 148 10.89 5.49 1.84
CA VAL A 148 11.07 4.24 2.58
C VAL A 148 12.34 3.58 2.08
N ASP A 149 13.27 3.30 2.99
CA ASP A 149 14.56 2.69 2.68
C ASP A 149 14.75 1.45 3.55
N GLY A 150 14.39 0.29 3.00
CA GLY A 150 14.36 -0.96 3.75
C GLY A 150 13.05 -1.22 4.48
N LEU A 151 12.37 -2.29 4.10
CA LEU A 151 11.16 -2.81 4.74
C LEU A 151 11.21 -4.35 4.78
N LYS A 152 10.73 -4.92 5.88
CA LYS A 152 10.52 -6.37 6.05
C LYS A 152 9.21 -6.63 6.77
N PHE A 153 8.71 -7.87 6.65
CA PHE A 153 7.59 -8.37 7.43
C PHE A 153 8.07 -9.28 8.57
N SER A 154 7.47 -9.15 9.76
CA SER A 154 7.75 -10.03 10.91
C SER A 154 6.99 -11.35 10.87
N GLY A 155 5.97 -11.47 10.00
CA GLY A 155 5.07 -12.62 9.91
C GLY A 155 4.66 -12.94 8.46
N LYS A 156 3.63 -13.78 8.33
CA LYS A 156 3.04 -14.15 7.03
C LYS A 156 1.77 -13.35 6.77
N THR A 157 1.54 -13.01 5.51
CA THR A 157 0.31 -12.34 5.06
C THR A 157 -0.16 -12.99 3.76
N ASN A 158 -1.47 -13.16 3.59
CA ASN A 158 -2.09 -13.77 2.40
C ASN A 158 -2.51 -12.76 1.34
N SER A 159 -2.77 -11.53 1.77
CA SER A 159 -2.83 -10.34 0.91
C SER A 159 -2.11 -9.20 1.63
N GLY A 160 -1.32 -8.39 0.93
CA GLY A 160 -0.51 -7.35 1.56
C GLY A 160 0.58 -6.83 0.65
N GLU A 161 1.17 -5.69 1.01
CA GLU A 161 2.08 -4.93 0.14
C GLU A 161 3.10 -4.18 0.95
N ALA A 162 4.14 -3.64 0.31
CA ALA A 162 5.13 -2.85 1.04
C ALA A 162 4.52 -1.55 1.59
N PHE A 163 3.65 -0.87 0.83
CA PHE A 163 3.14 0.45 1.22
C PHE A 163 1.70 0.44 1.75
N VAL A 164 0.73 0.02 0.93
CA VAL A 164 -0.72 0.14 1.22
C VAL A 164 -1.46 -1.17 0.93
N GLY A 165 -2.03 -1.77 1.97
CA GLY A 165 -2.96 -2.93 1.89
C GLY A 165 -4.08 -2.74 0.86
N GLN A 166 -4.93 -1.75 1.13
CA GLN A 166 -6.07 -1.40 0.28
C GLN A 166 -6.27 0.10 0.25
N SER A 167 -6.70 0.63 -0.89
CA SER A 167 -7.07 2.04 -1.02
C SER A 167 -8.47 2.23 -1.60
N SER A 168 -9.16 3.28 -1.19
CA SER A 168 -10.42 3.77 -1.80
C SER A 168 -10.53 5.27 -1.57
N ASN A 169 -10.90 6.05 -2.59
CA ASN A 169 -10.96 7.52 -2.48
C ASN A 169 -9.71 8.12 -1.79
N ALA A 170 -8.51 7.73 -2.23
CA ALA A 170 -7.26 8.12 -1.58
C ALA A 170 -6.23 8.63 -2.60
N ASP A 171 -5.48 9.67 -2.23
CA ASP A 171 -4.41 10.22 -3.07
C ASP A 171 -3.04 9.93 -2.47
N PHE A 172 -2.18 9.33 -3.29
CA PHE A 172 -0.80 8.99 -2.97
C PHE A 172 0.12 9.76 -3.91
N SER A 173 1.03 10.58 -3.36
CA SER A 173 1.97 11.29 -4.24
C SER A 173 3.36 11.56 -3.69
N ASN A 174 4.36 11.57 -4.57
CA ASN A 174 5.76 11.84 -4.21
C ASN A 174 6.25 10.86 -3.12
N ILE A 175 6.16 9.56 -3.43
CA ILE A 175 6.52 8.48 -2.52
C ILE A 175 7.55 7.56 -3.18
N HIS A 176 8.65 7.28 -2.47
CA HIS A 176 9.76 6.52 -3.02
C HIS A 176 10.13 5.37 -2.09
N LEU A 177 9.99 4.14 -2.57
CA LEU A 177 10.38 2.92 -1.86
C LEU A 177 11.67 2.40 -2.49
N LYS A 178 12.68 2.13 -1.66
CA LYS A 178 13.94 1.54 -2.11
C LYS A 178 14.48 0.49 -1.16
N ASN A 179 15.30 -0.42 -1.70
CA ASN A 179 16.02 -1.45 -0.94
C ASN A 179 15.08 -2.37 -0.16
N ILE A 180 14.00 -2.80 -0.79
CA ILE A 180 13.00 -3.68 -0.17
C ILE A 180 13.40 -5.13 -0.40
N GLY A 181 13.38 -5.92 0.68
CA GLY A 181 13.68 -7.36 0.60
C GLY A 181 12.57 -8.14 -0.12
N ASP A 182 12.56 -9.45 0.10
CA ASP A 182 11.51 -10.29 -0.47
C ASP A 182 10.14 -9.94 0.14
N LEU A 183 9.15 -9.75 -0.74
CA LEU A 183 7.74 -9.68 -0.38
C LEU A 183 7.10 -11.02 -0.75
N ILE A 184 6.89 -11.87 0.24
CA ILE A 184 6.35 -13.22 0.05
C ILE A 184 4.98 -13.33 0.71
N PHE A 185 3.95 -13.51 -0.12
CA PHE A 185 2.57 -13.69 0.27
C PHE A 185 2.19 -15.18 0.26
N PHE A 186 1.23 -15.55 1.10
CA PHE A 186 0.87 -16.95 1.30
C PHE A 186 -0.61 -17.21 1.09
N ASP A 187 -0.94 -18.12 0.19
CA ASP A 187 -2.28 -18.69 0.15
C ASP A 187 -2.45 -19.65 1.36
N PRO A 188 -3.38 -19.38 2.29
CA PRO A 188 -3.51 -20.12 3.55
C PRO A 188 -4.09 -21.53 3.37
N ASN A 189 -4.43 -21.97 2.15
CA ASN A 189 -5.00 -23.29 1.87
C ASN A 189 -6.26 -23.56 2.71
N SER A 190 -7.16 -22.57 2.76
CA SER A 190 -8.47 -22.71 3.40
C SER A 190 -9.33 -23.68 2.60
N LYS A 191 -9.60 -24.86 3.18
CA LYS A 191 -10.50 -25.87 2.58
C LYS A 191 -11.98 -25.46 2.61
N ASN A 192 -12.32 -24.39 3.32
CA ASN A 192 -13.69 -23.98 3.61
C ASN A 192 -13.87 -22.50 3.20
N GLY A 193 -14.29 -22.23 1.97
CA GLY A 193 -14.70 -20.87 1.62
C GLY A 193 -14.80 -20.62 0.12
N THR A 194 -16.02 -20.64 -0.38
CA THR A 194 -16.42 -20.25 -1.74
C THR A 194 -15.94 -18.84 -2.11
N GLY A 195 -15.28 -18.68 -3.26
CA GLY A 195 -15.12 -17.42 -3.98
C GLY A 195 -14.43 -16.28 -3.21
N GLY A 196 -13.14 -16.11 -3.43
CA GLY A 196 -12.36 -14.96 -2.94
C GLY A 196 -11.20 -14.66 -3.87
N PHE A 197 -10.44 -13.61 -3.57
CA PHE A 197 -9.23 -13.28 -4.30
C PHE A 197 -8.10 -12.88 -3.34
N LEU A 198 -6.91 -13.41 -3.59
CA LEU A 198 -5.66 -12.99 -2.98
C LEU A 198 -5.00 -11.98 -3.90
N TYR A 199 -4.37 -10.98 -3.31
CA TYR A 199 -3.68 -9.94 -4.05
C TYR A 199 -2.40 -9.52 -3.36
N GLY A 200 -1.42 -9.12 -4.16
CA GLY A 200 -0.17 -8.57 -3.66
C GLY A 200 0.48 -7.64 -4.67
N GLY A 201 1.28 -6.73 -4.17
CA GLY A 201 1.91 -5.66 -4.93
C GLY A 201 3.16 -5.11 -4.23
N GLY A 202 4.04 -4.49 -5.00
CA GLY A 202 5.16 -3.76 -4.43
C GLY A 202 4.74 -2.46 -3.74
N PHE A 203 3.60 -1.86 -4.12
CA PHE A 203 3.09 -0.62 -3.55
C PHE A 203 1.70 -0.77 -2.94
N VAL A 204 0.69 -1.18 -3.73
CA VAL A 204 -0.72 -1.24 -3.30
C VAL A 204 -1.39 -2.56 -3.65
N GLY A 205 -2.19 -3.11 -2.75
CA GLY A 205 -2.79 -4.41 -2.98
C GLY A 205 -4.00 -4.37 -3.85
N TYR A 206 -5.02 -3.77 -3.26
CA TYR A 206 -6.25 -3.49 -3.93
C TYR A 206 -6.46 -1.98 -4.01
N ALA A 207 -6.22 -1.43 -5.20
CA ALA A 207 -6.56 -0.05 -5.53
C ALA A 207 -8.01 0.06 -6.01
N LYS A 208 -8.91 0.49 -5.13
CA LYS A 208 -10.35 0.68 -5.45
C LYS A 208 -10.62 2.09 -5.97
N SER A 209 -11.83 2.23 -6.51
CA SER A 209 -12.32 3.43 -7.18
C SER A 209 -12.05 4.72 -6.42
N GLY A 210 -11.75 5.78 -7.18
CA GLY A 210 -11.47 7.11 -6.64
C GLY A 210 -10.05 7.28 -6.11
N SER A 211 -9.20 6.24 -6.14
CA SER A 211 -7.80 6.36 -5.73
C SER A 211 -6.92 6.95 -6.83
N SER A 212 -5.88 7.70 -6.46
CA SER A 212 -4.87 8.23 -7.38
C SER A 212 -3.45 8.01 -6.87
N PHE A 213 -2.55 7.66 -7.79
CA PHE A 213 -1.16 7.30 -7.54
C PHE A 213 -0.28 8.13 -8.47
N ASN A 214 0.52 9.04 -7.93
CA ASN A 214 1.27 10.01 -8.73
C ASN A 214 2.71 10.20 -8.25
N ARG A 215 3.71 10.18 -9.16
CA ARG A 215 5.12 10.39 -8.80
C ARG A 215 5.57 9.39 -7.73
N ILE A 216 5.48 8.12 -8.08
CA ILE A 216 5.85 7.02 -7.19
C ILE A 216 7.00 6.25 -7.81
N SER A 217 8.00 5.87 -7.01
CA SER A 217 9.07 4.99 -7.48
C SER A 217 9.31 3.81 -6.56
N LEU A 218 9.53 2.64 -7.17
CA LEU A 218 9.99 1.42 -6.52
C LEU A 218 11.34 1.08 -7.12
N ASP A 219 12.39 1.06 -6.30
CA ASP A 219 13.75 0.78 -6.74
C ASP A 219 14.41 -0.31 -5.90
N ASN A 220 15.05 -1.28 -6.54
CA ASN A 220 15.80 -2.34 -5.88
C ASN A 220 14.93 -3.18 -4.91
N PHE A 221 13.98 -3.93 -5.48
CA PHE A 221 13.19 -4.93 -4.76
C PHE A 221 13.73 -6.32 -5.09
N SER A 222 13.97 -7.16 -4.08
CA SER A 222 14.53 -8.50 -4.29
C SER A 222 13.58 -9.41 -5.08
N LYS A 223 12.38 -9.67 -4.57
CA LYS A 223 11.35 -10.46 -5.27
C LYS A 223 9.98 -10.15 -4.72
N ILE A 224 8.96 -10.22 -5.57
CA ILE A 224 7.55 -10.20 -5.18
C ILE A 224 6.95 -11.56 -5.54
N ALA A 225 6.44 -12.29 -4.55
CA ALA A 225 6.01 -13.67 -4.72
C ALA A 225 4.72 -13.97 -3.98
N LEU A 226 3.92 -14.89 -4.52
CA LEU A 226 2.80 -15.51 -3.82
C LEU A 226 2.85 -17.03 -4.02
N GLN A 227 2.72 -17.77 -2.92
CA GLN A 227 2.79 -19.23 -2.92
C GLN A 227 1.81 -19.86 -1.92
N PRO A 228 1.34 -21.09 -2.13
CA PRO A 228 0.56 -21.81 -1.12
C PRO A 228 1.41 -22.13 0.11
N GLU A 229 0.78 -22.08 1.29
CA GLU A 229 1.38 -22.59 2.52
C GLU A 229 1.46 -24.13 2.52
N GLY A 230 0.53 -24.78 1.83
CA GLY A 230 0.49 -26.24 1.66
C GLY A 230 0.90 -26.70 0.26
N LYS A 231 0.66 -27.99 -0.01
CA LYS A 231 0.88 -28.60 -1.34
C LYS A 231 -0.04 -27.99 -2.41
N PHE A 232 -1.22 -27.53 -2.00
CA PHE A 232 -2.26 -27.01 -2.86
C PHE A 232 -2.70 -25.64 -2.37
N SER A 233 -3.24 -24.87 -3.30
CA SER A 233 -3.89 -23.59 -3.08
C SER A 233 -5.29 -23.76 -2.52
N SER A 234 -5.86 -22.69 -1.95
CA SER A 234 -7.26 -22.63 -1.58
C SER A 234 -8.14 -22.86 -2.81
N ALA A 235 -9.22 -23.63 -2.64
CA ALA A 235 -10.12 -23.96 -3.73
C ALA A 235 -10.99 -22.75 -4.14
N TYR A 236 -11.13 -22.58 -5.45
CA TYR A 236 -11.81 -21.51 -6.17
C TYR A 236 -11.37 -20.08 -5.83
N ILE A 237 -10.09 -19.88 -5.47
CA ILE A 237 -9.53 -18.56 -5.19
C ILE A 237 -8.83 -17.98 -6.43
N ASP A 238 -9.09 -16.71 -6.71
CA ASP A 238 -8.31 -15.95 -7.68
C ASP A 238 -7.03 -15.39 -7.02
N ILE A 239 -5.93 -15.30 -7.76
CA ILE A 239 -4.64 -14.83 -7.24
C ILE A 239 -4.08 -13.77 -8.19
N TYR A 240 -3.88 -12.55 -7.70
CA TYR A 240 -3.42 -11.41 -8.50
C TYR A 240 -2.15 -10.81 -7.93
N LEU A 241 -1.05 -10.82 -8.69
CA LEU A 241 0.24 -10.31 -8.21
C LEU A 241 0.85 -9.34 -9.22
N GLY A 242 1.16 -8.13 -8.78
CA GLY A 242 1.84 -7.15 -9.63
C GLY A 242 3.13 -6.64 -9.03
N GLY A 243 4.03 -6.13 -9.87
CA GLY A 243 5.20 -5.40 -9.38
C GLY A 243 4.80 -4.12 -8.62
N PHE A 244 3.73 -3.44 -9.05
CA PHE A 244 3.17 -2.28 -8.37
C PHE A 244 1.90 -2.64 -7.60
N ALA A 245 0.93 -3.27 -8.26
CA ALA A 245 -0.38 -3.57 -7.67
C ALA A 245 -0.93 -4.97 -7.94
N GLY A 246 -1.63 -5.55 -6.96
CA GLY A 246 -2.27 -6.85 -7.15
C GLY A 246 -3.53 -6.74 -8.00
N TYR A 247 -4.53 -6.02 -7.48
CA TYR A 247 -5.82 -5.77 -8.11
C TYR A 247 -6.09 -4.26 -8.16
N LEU A 248 -6.63 -3.78 -9.27
CA LEU A 248 -7.09 -2.40 -9.42
C LEU A 248 -8.45 -2.32 -10.09
N GLU A 249 -9.23 -1.30 -9.72
CA GLU A 249 -10.53 -0.99 -10.29
C GLU A 249 -10.82 0.51 -10.09
N GLY A 250 -11.15 1.23 -11.16
CA GLY A 250 -11.55 2.65 -11.08
C GLY A 250 -10.48 3.62 -10.57
N SER A 251 -9.19 3.34 -10.78
CA SER A 251 -8.07 4.10 -10.19
C SER A 251 -7.15 4.76 -11.23
N ASN A 252 -6.47 5.85 -10.83
CA ASN A 252 -5.55 6.59 -11.70
C ASN A 252 -4.09 6.39 -11.29
N PHE A 253 -3.22 6.10 -12.27
CA PHE A 253 -1.81 5.82 -12.07
C PHE A 253 -0.99 6.70 -13.02
N SER A 254 -0.10 7.54 -12.47
CA SER A 254 0.67 8.48 -13.29
C SER A 254 2.08 8.75 -12.80
N ASN A 255 3.05 8.87 -13.71
CA ASN A 255 4.44 9.15 -13.39
C ASN A 255 5.01 8.12 -12.39
N ILE A 256 4.95 6.85 -12.76
CA ILE A 256 5.38 5.75 -11.91
C ILE A 256 6.60 5.08 -12.51
N LEU A 257 7.62 4.84 -11.68
CA LEU A 257 8.83 4.14 -12.05
C LEU A 257 9.01 2.89 -11.21
N LEU A 258 9.08 1.73 -11.85
CA LEU A 258 9.57 0.49 -11.25
C LEU A 258 10.94 0.21 -11.84
N ASN A 259 11.94 0.05 -10.99
CA ASN A 259 13.32 -0.19 -11.40
C ASN A 259 13.94 -1.30 -10.55
N ASN A 260 14.61 -2.25 -11.20
CA ASN A 260 15.33 -3.34 -10.54
C ASN A 260 14.42 -4.13 -9.57
N ILE A 261 13.37 -4.74 -10.12
CA ILE A 261 12.50 -5.68 -9.39
C ILE A 261 12.92 -7.09 -9.79
N GLY A 262 13.46 -7.89 -8.87
CA GLY A 262 14.07 -9.19 -9.22
C GLY A 262 13.09 -10.24 -9.78
N GLY A 263 11.79 -10.02 -9.65
CA GLY A 263 10.75 -10.77 -10.36
C GLY A 263 9.39 -10.71 -9.68
N VAL A 264 8.35 -11.11 -10.42
CA VAL A 264 6.97 -11.22 -9.93
C VAL A 264 6.51 -12.65 -10.19
N THR A 265 6.24 -13.43 -9.14
CA THR A 265 6.00 -14.88 -9.29
C THR A 265 4.81 -15.35 -8.47
N ILE A 266 3.81 -15.91 -9.14
CA ILE A 266 2.76 -16.71 -8.50
C ILE A 266 3.10 -18.19 -8.69
N LEU A 267 3.06 -18.93 -7.58
CA LEU A 267 2.99 -20.39 -7.58
C LEU A 267 1.58 -20.75 -7.10
N GLY A 268 0.75 -21.32 -7.98
CA GLY A 268 -0.61 -21.77 -7.66
C GLY A 268 -0.81 -23.22 -8.09
N SER A 269 -1.48 -24.03 -7.27
CA SER A 269 -1.77 -25.43 -7.61
C SER A 269 -3.15 -25.82 -7.14
N GLU A 270 -3.99 -26.32 -8.04
CA GLU A 270 -5.35 -26.77 -7.74
C GLU A 270 -6.26 -25.66 -7.18
N THR A 271 -6.01 -24.41 -7.60
CA THR A 271 -6.80 -23.25 -7.14
C THR A 271 -8.24 -23.31 -7.61
N GLY A 272 -8.58 -23.91 -8.75
CA GLY A 272 -9.90 -23.79 -9.41
C GLY A 272 -10.28 -22.37 -9.85
N GLY A 273 -9.51 -21.34 -9.49
CA GLY A 273 -9.67 -19.93 -9.85
C GLY A 273 -8.59 -19.45 -10.85
N ASN A 274 -8.50 -18.15 -11.03
CA ASN A 274 -7.57 -17.50 -11.93
C ASN A 274 -6.26 -17.15 -11.23
N ILE A 275 -5.14 -17.15 -11.95
CA ILE A 275 -3.86 -16.64 -11.46
C ILE A 275 -3.29 -15.65 -12.47
N PHE A 276 -3.00 -14.43 -12.05
CA PHE A 276 -2.50 -13.38 -12.94
C PHE A 276 -1.31 -12.64 -12.33
N ALA A 277 -0.18 -12.68 -13.03
CA ALA A 277 1.06 -12.00 -12.66
C ALA A 277 1.38 -10.88 -13.67
N GLY A 278 1.59 -9.66 -13.21
CA GLY A 278 2.03 -8.56 -14.09
C GLY A 278 3.29 -7.87 -13.59
N GLY A 279 4.13 -7.41 -14.52
CA GLY A 279 5.27 -6.57 -14.13
C GLY A 279 4.84 -5.28 -13.44
N PHE A 280 3.65 -4.75 -13.77
CA PHE A 280 3.01 -3.64 -13.08
C PHE A 280 1.81 -4.09 -12.25
N VAL A 281 0.81 -4.72 -12.87
CA VAL A 281 -0.46 -5.09 -12.22
C VAL A 281 -0.81 -6.57 -12.41
N GLY A 282 -1.25 -7.26 -11.36
CA GLY A 282 -1.80 -8.61 -11.48
C GLY A 282 -3.05 -8.66 -12.35
N TYR A 283 -4.12 -8.03 -11.90
CA TYR A 283 -5.38 -7.89 -12.65
C TYR A 283 -5.85 -6.44 -12.69
N ALA A 284 -6.05 -5.92 -13.91
CA ALA A 284 -6.63 -4.61 -14.16
C ALA A 284 -8.13 -4.72 -14.44
N GLY A 285 -8.95 -4.37 -13.45
CA GLY A 285 -10.40 -4.23 -13.59
C GLY A 285 -10.80 -3.00 -14.41
N ASP A 286 -12.08 -2.69 -14.45
CA ASP A 286 -12.64 -1.65 -15.32
C ASP A 286 -12.26 -0.22 -14.86
N LYS A 287 -12.28 0.73 -15.81
CA LYS A 287 -12.17 2.19 -15.58
C LYS A 287 -10.89 2.69 -14.91
N SER A 288 -9.76 2.03 -15.14
CA SER A 288 -8.47 2.56 -14.67
C SER A 288 -7.71 3.28 -15.79
N TYR A 289 -6.96 4.31 -15.40
CA TYR A 289 -6.16 5.12 -16.30
C TYR A 289 -4.69 5.07 -15.90
N PHE A 290 -3.84 4.75 -16.86
CA PHE A 290 -2.40 4.58 -16.71
C PHE A 290 -1.68 5.56 -17.63
N SER A 291 -0.81 6.40 -17.08
CA SER A 291 -0.07 7.39 -17.87
C SER A 291 1.38 7.53 -17.40
N GLN A 292 2.34 7.50 -18.32
CA GLN A 292 3.76 7.74 -18.00
C GLN A 292 4.26 6.75 -16.94
N ILE A 293 4.22 5.47 -17.30
CA ILE A 293 4.67 4.38 -16.44
C ILE A 293 5.88 3.71 -17.09
N ASP A 294 6.99 3.75 -16.37
CA ASP A 294 8.25 3.15 -16.75
C ASP A 294 8.50 1.90 -15.90
N LEU A 295 8.73 0.76 -16.56
CA LEU A 295 9.22 -0.45 -15.93
C LEU A 295 10.60 -0.77 -16.49
N LYS A 296 11.61 -0.82 -15.63
CA LYS A 296 13.02 -0.98 -15.98
C LYS A 296 13.63 -2.14 -15.21
N ASN A 297 14.31 -3.04 -15.92
CA ASN A 297 15.04 -4.16 -15.32
C ASN A 297 14.13 -5.00 -14.40
N ILE A 298 12.97 -5.38 -14.91
CA ILE A 298 12.06 -6.29 -14.22
C ILE A 298 12.51 -7.71 -14.57
N GLY A 299 12.79 -8.51 -13.54
CA GLY A 299 13.06 -9.93 -13.67
C GLY A 299 11.84 -10.69 -14.21
N SER A 300 11.88 -12.01 -14.13
CA SER A 300 10.83 -12.84 -14.71
C SER A 300 9.46 -12.55 -14.08
N VAL A 301 8.43 -12.40 -14.93
CA VAL A 301 7.03 -12.37 -14.52
C VAL A 301 6.42 -13.74 -14.83
N GLN A 302 5.93 -14.43 -13.80
CA GLN A 302 5.52 -15.83 -13.90
C GLN A 302 4.21 -16.08 -13.15
N ALA A 303 3.29 -16.79 -13.80
CA ALA A 303 2.10 -17.35 -13.21
C ALA A 303 2.12 -18.87 -13.43
N ASP A 304 2.71 -19.61 -12.48
CA ASP A 304 2.79 -21.06 -12.52
C ASP A 304 1.52 -21.65 -11.92
N GLY A 305 0.60 -22.06 -12.81
CA GLY A 305 -0.64 -22.71 -12.46
C GLY A 305 -0.56 -24.19 -12.76
N LYS A 306 -0.44 -25.02 -11.73
CA LYS A 306 -0.47 -26.47 -11.88
C LYS A 306 -1.90 -26.96 -12.16
N THR A 307 -2.10 -28.27 -12.03
CA THR A 307 -3.39 -28.96 -12.19
C THR A 307 -4.57 -28.14 -11.67
N PHE A 308 -5.67 -28.07 -12.43
CA PHE A 308 -6.94 -27.44 -12.00
C PHE A 308 -6.84 -25.92 -11.68
N VAL A 309 -6.17 -25.14 -12.53
CA VAL A 309 -6.28 -23.66 -12.57
C VAL A 309 -7.21 -23.25 -13.72
N LYS A 310 -8.11 -22.28 -13.50
CA LYS A 310 -9.09 -21.83 -14.50
C LYS A 310 -8.40 -21.06 -15.63
N HIS A 311 -7.70 -19.98 -15.30
CA HIS A 311 -6.91 -19.17 -16.22
C HIS A 311 -5.59 -18.79 -15.56
N ALA A 312 -4.49 -18.88 -16.31
CA ALA A 312 -3.18 -18.39 -15.91
C ALA A 312 -2.71 -17.33 -16.90
N GLY A 313 -2.20 -16.21 -16.41
CA GLY A 313 -1.72 -15.11 -17.26
C GLY A 313 -0.51 -14.42 -16.65
N ALA A 314 0.49 -14.16 -17.46
CA ALA A 314 1.69 -13.43 -17.11
C ALA A 314 1.98 -12.41 -18.22
N GLY A 315 2.18 -11.16 -17.84
CA GLY A 315 2.46 -10.09 -18.80
C GLY A 315 3.44 -9.05 -18.27
N GLY A 316 4.18 -8.41 -19.17
CA GLY A 316 5.17 -7.40 -18.81
C GLY A 316 4.57 -6.18 -18.11
N PHE A 317 3.36 -5.81 -18.48
CA PHE A 317 2.60 -4.77 -17.79
C PHE A 317 1.52 -5.37 -16.88
N ALA A 318 0.53 -6.06 -17.47
CA ALA A 318 -0.61 -6.63 -16.75
C ALA A 318 -0.68 -8.15 -16.91
N GLY A 319 -1.05 -8.88 -15.86
CA GLY A 319 -1.35 -10.32 -15.96
C GLY A 319 -2.68 -10.59 -16.66
N ALA A 320 -3.69 -9.75 -16.42
CA ALA A 320 -4.94 -9.70 -17.16
C ALA A 320 -5.56 -8.30 -17.09
N ILE A 321 -6.39 -7.98 -18.09
CA ILE A 321 -7.11 -6.71 -18.21
C ILE A 321 -8.57 -7.03 -18.54
N ASN A 322 -9.51 -6.37 -17.86
CA ASN A 322 -10.94 -6.46 -18.13
C ASN A 322 -11.58 -5.06 -18.16
N GLY A 323 -12.62 -4.90 -18.96
CA GLY A 323 -13.33 -3.62 -19.13
C GLY A 323 -12.56 -2.59 -19.94
N THR A 324 -12.97 -1.33 -19.79
CA THR A 324 -12.42 -0.17 -20.48
C THR A 324 -11.34 0.48 -19.63
N ASN A 325 -10.09 0.16 -19.95
CA ASN A 325 -8.91 0.80 -19.37
C ASN A 325 -8.22 1.68 -20.41
N SER A 326 -7.52 2.71 -19.94
CA SER A 326 -6.80 3.65 -20.79
C SER A 326 -5.32 3.64 -20.45
N PHE A 327 -4.48 3.52 -21.49
CA PHE A 327 -3.03 3.42 -21.35
C PHE A 327 -2.37 4.49 -22.21
N GLU A 328 -1.53 5.32 -21.61
CA GLU A 328 -0.78 6.37 -22.27
C GLU A 328 0.69 6.30 -21.84
N LYS A 329 1.63 6.29 -22.79
CA LYS A 329 3.09 6.36 -22.51
C LYS A 329 3.54 5.30 -21.50
N ILE A 330 3.35 4.04 -21.86
CA ILE A 330 3.85 2.89 -21.09
C ILE A 330 5.16 2.43 -21.71
N SER A 331 6.19 2.28 -20.89
CA SER A 331 7.54 1.89 -21.31
C SER A 331 8.00 0.63 -20.57
N LEU A 332 8.38 -0.39 -21.34
CA LEU A 332 8.93 -1.65 -20.83
C LEU A 332 10.38 -1.77 -21.30
N ILE A 333 11.34 -1.66 -20.38
CA ILE A 333 12.78 -1.62 -20.70
C ILE A 333 13.50 -2.76 -19.97
N ASN A 334 14.26 -3.56 -20.72
CA ASN A 334 15.05 -4.68 -20.20
C ASN A 334 14.23 -5.71 -19.40
N PHE A 335 13.20 -6.28 -20.02
CA PHE A 335 12.40 -7.36 -19.45
C PHE A 335 12.95 -8.74 -19.79
N TRP A 336 13.12 -9.59 -18.78
CA TRP A 336 13.74 -10.91 -18.92
C TRP A 336 12.69 -12.03 -18.91
N ARG A 337 12.17 -12.40 -20.09
CA ARG A 337 11.27 -13.55 -20.40
C ARG A 337 9.91 -13.60 -19.65
N TYR A 338 8.86 -14.00 -20.38
CA TYR A 338 7.52 -14.31 -19.85
C TYR A 338 7.28 -15.81 -19.89
N TYR A 339 6.73 -16.39 -18.82
CA TYR A 339 6.39 -17.82 -18.77
C TYR A 339 4.99 -18.02 -18.16
N CYS A 340 4.09 -18.62 -18.96
CA CYS A 340 2.83 -19.20 -18.49
C CYS A 340 2.79 -20.67 -18.90
N GLU A 341 2.68 -21.57 -17.94
CA GLU A 341 2.35 -22.96 -18.22
C GLU A 341 0.83 -23.06 -18.43
N LYS A 342 0.42 -23.15 -19.71
CA LYS A 342 -0.97 -23.26 -20.25
C LYS A 342 -1.74 -21.93 -20.46
N ARG A 343 -1.59 -21.43 -21.70
CA ARG A 343 -2.34 -20.36 -22.43
C ARG A 343 -2.02 -18.90 -22.08
N ILE A 344 -2.12 -18.09 -23.14
CA ILE A 344 -1.95 -16.63 -23.31
C ILE A 344 -0.79 -16.01 -22.50
N CYS A 345 0.40 -15.99 -23.12
CA CYS A 345 1.45 -15.04 -22.79
C CYS A 345 1.22 -13.78 -23.65
N LEU A 346 0.90 -12.64 -23.04
CA LEU A 346 0.93 -11.34 -23.73
C LEU A 346 2.29 -10.70 -23.45
N GLY A 347 3.25 -10.99 -24.33
CA GLY A 347 4.51 -10.25 -24.40
C GLY A 347 4.37 -9.17 -25.46
N CYS A 348 4.52 -7.92 -25.03
CA CYS A 348 4.56 -6.65 -25.77
C CYS A 348 3.63 -6.50 -26.98
#